data_AF-L7UHB8-F1
#
_entry.id   AF-L7UHB8-F1
#
_cell.length_a   1.000
_cell.length_b   1.000
_cell.length_c   1.000
_cell.angle_alpha   90.00
_cell.angle_beta   90.00
_cell.angle_gamma   90.00
#
_symmetry.space_group_name_H-M   'P 1'
#
loop_
_entity.id
_entity.type
_entity.pdbx_description
1 polymer ?
#
loop_
_entity_poly.entity_id
_entity_poly.type
_entity_poly.pdbx_seq_one_letter_code
_entity_poly.pdbx_strand_id
1 'polypeptide(L)'
;MSQKKPGRNDPCPCGSGKKYKVCHAAQDRASAPPPSVPVHRPQEASFLATKGRQRQADGSYPMFALERFGQLLAEWGPEPRLRFKSDAFDAFVNTQLARLTDEEATDAASMYQALFKGWMRELGAEQAGIFLTGLALETLNRSQKPGQSREDQGVLGAVSRLSLKANRPKGLRLEDHPIIKVVFDVQFREWRARHKEWLEKHEALLDESSMTEQAREALKQAREGNVDALLNFVKEDPELAERIAREAKERAGRVEAKLREASTPPVFAPEEELWLTCVLWEPMQALKGLPPGSEPTVRREAVTALLRGVKGALDEDFLAGMLGRMREKAQDASLDEALRAWYTDASIAFEAEPARMALAALLTARQEAAGRSAEEMVALADLKALTTWTPEGFEPYRTLLLQMGLPASAERIARCQEWLKTHPVALRAAAE
;
A
#
# COMPACT_ATOMS: atom_id res chain seq x y z
N MET A 1 30.27 -14.03 63.56
CA MET A 1 31.24 -14.39 62.50
C MET A 1 30.58 -15.39 61.56
N SER A 2 30.03 -14.94 60.44
CA SER A 2 29.29 -15.79 59.49
C SER A 2 30.29 -16.66 58.72
N GLN A 3 30.38 -17.96 59.01
CA GLN A 3 31.19 -18.89 58.23
C GLN A 3 30.58 -19.03 56.83
N LYS A 4 31.21 -18.41 55.83
CA LYS A 4 30.84 -18.59 54.42
C LYS A 4 31.03 -20.06 54.05
N LYS A 5 29.97 -20.70 53.56
CA LYS A 5 30.03 -22.05 52.98
C LYS A 5 31.10 -22.05 51.86
N PRO A 6 32.02 -23.03 51.83
CA PRO A 6 33.07 -23.07 50.82
C PRO A 6 32.46 -23.17 49.43
N GLY A 7 33.01 -22.42 48.48
CA GLY A 7 32.65 -22.51 47.08
C GLY A 7 32.99 -23.89 46.53
N ARG A 8 32.20 -24.38 45.56
CA ARG A 8 32.31 -25.72 44.98
C ARG A 8 33.73 -26.08 44.49
N ASN A 9 34.50 -25.08 44.04
CA ASN A 9 35.87 -25.27 43.55
C ASN A 9 36.97 -24.90 44.56
N ASP A 10 36.61 -24.41 45.74
CA ASP A 10 37.56 -23.99 46.78
C ASP A 10 38.21 -25.22 47.45
N PRO A 11 39.39 -25.05 48.09
CA PRO A 11 39.98 -26.10 48.91
C PRO A 11 38.99 -26.58 49.99
N CYS A 12 38.91 -27.88 50.18
CA CYS A 12 37.99 -28.45 51.15
C CYS A 12 38.42 -28.08 52.59
N PRO A 13 37.50 -27.59 53.44
CA PRO A 13 37.84 -27.12 54.79
C PRO A 13 38.31 -28.24 55.74
N CYS A 14 38.23 -29.50 55.34
CA CYS A 14 38.78 -30.63 56.10
C CYS A 14 40.32 -30.74 56.06
N GLY A 15 41.01 -29.85 55.33
CA GLY A 15 42.48 -29.85 55.24
C GLY A 15 43.06 -30.89 54.27
N SER A 16 42.25 -31.57 53.47
CA SER A 16 42.70 -32.63 52.55
C SER A 16 43.47 -32.13 51.31
N GLY A 17 43.53 -30.82 51.08
CA GLY A 17 44.12 -30.22 49.87
C GLY A 17 43.31 -30.42 48.58
N LYS A 18 42.20 -31.18 48.61
CA LYS A 18 41.33 -31.44 47.44
C LYS A 18 40.26 -30.35 47.31
N LYS A 19 39.74 -30.13 46.08
CA LYS A 19 38.60 -29.23 45.83
C LYS A 19 37.33 -29.76 46.53
N TYR A 20 36.54 -28.89 47.15
CA TYR A 20 35.35 -29.24 47.95
C TYR A 20 34.37 -30.16 47.20
N LYS A 21 34.14 -29.92 45.90
CA LYS A 21 33.29 -30.79 45.05
C LYS A 21 33.70 -32.25 44.95
N VAL A 22 34.98 -32.56 45.17
CA VAL A 22 35.56 -33.91 45.02
C VAL A 22 35.75 -34.56 46.41
N CYS A 23 35.49 -33.82 47.48
CA CYS A 23 35.72 -34.27 48.84
C CYS A 23 34.38 -34.33 49.60
N HIS A 24 34.00 -33.28 50.33
CA HIS A 24 32.83 -33.33 51.22
C HIS A 24 31.51 -32.87 50.59
N ALA A 25 31.52 -32.33 49.37
CA ALA A 25 30.29 -31.82 48.75
C ALA A 25 29.18 -32.87 48.56
N ALA A 26 29.54 -34.15 48.39
CA ALA A 26 28.55 -35.23 48.29
C ALA A 26 27.95 -35.60 49.65
N GLN A 27 28.78 -35.64 50.70
CA GLN A 27 28.34 -35.93 52.07
C GLN A 27 27.49 -34.79 52.63
N ASP A 28 27.91 -33.54 52.46
CA ASP A 28 27.13 -32.38 52.93
C ASP A 28 25.76 -32.27 52.23
N ARG A 29 25.66 -32.79 51.00
CA ARG A 29 24.40 -32.85 50.25
C ARG A 29 23.50 -34.00 50.70
N ALA A 30 24.09 -35.09 51.20
CA ALA A 30 23.36 -36.23 51.78
C ALA A 30 22.91 -35.95 53.22
N SER A 31 23.64 -35.12 53.96
CA SER A 31 23.33 -34.71 55.33
C SER A 31 22.44 -33.46 55.42
N ALA A 32 22.03 -32.88 54.29
CA ALA A 32 21.08 -31.78 54.28
C ALA A 32 19.67 -32.29 54.66
N PRO A 33 19.01 -31.71 55.68
CA PRO A 33 17.65 -32.08 56.02
C PRO A 33 16.72 -31.78 54.81
N PRO A 34 15.68 -32.61 54.57
CA PRO A 34 14.72 -32.33 53.52
C PRO A 34 14.08 -30.96 53.75
N PRO A 35 13.85 -30.16 52.70
CA PRO A 35 13.24 -28.84 52.86
C PRO A 35 11.87 -29.01 53.52
N SER A 36 11.69 -28.35 54.67
CA SER A 36 10.42 -28.23 55.38
C SER A 36 9.38 -27.58 54.47
N VAL A 37 8.26 -28.27 54.28
CA VAL A 37 7.13 -27.86 53.45
C VAL A 37 6.43 -26.64 54.05
N PRO A 38 6.20 -25.53 53.31
CA PRO A 38 5.29 -24.48 53.76
C PRO A 38 3.84 -24.91 53.52
N VAL A 39 3.04 -24.92 54.58
CA VAL A 39 1.60 -25.18 54.55
C VAL A 39 0.85 -23.92 54.12
N HIS A 40 0.16 -24.04 52.96
CA HIS A 40 -1.03 -23.32 52.45
C HIS A 40 -0.87 -22.69 51.05
N ARG A 41 -1.45 -23.37 50.04
CA ARG A 41 -2.52 -22.80 49.20
C ARG A 41 -3.30 -23.92 48.48
N PRO A 42 -4.60 -23.74 48.15
CA PRO A 42 -5.45 -24.69 47.41
C PRO A 42 -5.03 -24.95 45.95
N GLN A 43 -3.73 -24.87 45.64
CA GLN A 43 -3.16 -24.96 44.29
C GLN A 43 -2.47 -26.32 44.04
N GLU A 44 -2.00 -27.02 45.08
CA GLU A 44 -1.37 -28.34 44.93
C GLU A 44 -2.37 -29.48 44.69
N ALA A 45 -3.55 -29.44 45.31
CA ALA A 45 -4.63 -30.38 45.02
C ALA A 45 -5.13 -30.23 43.56
N SER A 46 -5.15 -28.99 43.04
CA SER A 46 -5.46 -28.70 41.64
C SER A 46 -4.33 -29.15 40.70
N PHE A 47 -3.07 -29.00 41.11
CA PHE A 47 -1.89 -29.42 40.35
C PHE A 47 -1.74 -30.95 40.27
N LEU A 48 -2.02 -31.69 41.36
CA LEU A 48 -2.01 -33.15 41.38
C LEU A 48 -3.23 -33.76 40.66
N ALA A 49 -4.41 -33.12 40.75
CA ALA A 49 -5.57 -33.50 39.93
C ALA A 49 -5.31 -33.31 38.43
N THR A 50 -4.46 -32.33 38.06
CA THR A 50 -4.04 -32.09 36.67
C THR A 50 -2.95 -33.07 36.23
N LYS A 51 -1.97 -33.40 37.09
CA LYS A 51 -0.95 -34.43 36.83
C LYS A 51 -1.52 -35.85 36.73
N GLY A 52 -2.62 -36.14 37.44
CA GLY A 52 -3.30 -37.44 37.40
C GLY A 52 -4.06 -37.72 36.10
N ARG A 53 -4.35 -36.70 35.28
CA ARG A 53 -4.97 -36.86 33.94
C ARG A 53 -3.94 -36.99 32.81
N GLN A 54 -2.66 -36.86 33.14
CA GLN A 54 -1.55 -36.83 32.18
C GLN A 54 -0.93 -38.22 31.95
N ARG A 55 -1.77 -39.27 31.97
CA ARG A 55 -1.39 -40.64 31.58
C ARG A 55 -2.20 -41.22 30.42
N GLN A 56 -3.09 -40.44 29.82
CA GLN A 56 -3.72 -40.76 28.54
C GLN A 56 -3.92 -39.45 27.75
N ALA A 57 -2.82 -38.87 27.26
CA ALA A 57 -2.89 -37.85 26.23
C ALA A 57 -2.24 -38.45 25.00
N ASP A 58 -3.10 -39.10 24.23
CA ASP A 58 -2.92 -39.38 22.82
C ASP A 58 -2.39 -38.10 22.11
N GLY A 59 -1.62 -38.23 21.03
CA GLY A 59 -0.90 -37.12 20.38
C GLY A 59 -1.77 -35.95 19.87
N SER A 60 -3.08 -36.02 20.08
CA SER A 60 -4.14 -35.08 19.71
C SER A 60 -4.34 -33.90 20.69
N TYR A 61 -3.91 -33.99 21.95
CA TYR A 61 -4.10 -32.90 22.94
C TYR A 61 -3.38 -31.57 22.58
N PRO A 62 -2.13 -31.57 22.07
CA PRO A 62 -1.44 -30.34 21.66
C PRO A 62 -2.14 -29.63 20.50
N MET A 63 -2.69 -30.38 19.56
CA MET A 63 -3.34 -29.85 18.35
C MET A 63 -4.68 -29.20 18.68
N PHE A 64 -5.49 -29.86 19.52
CA PHE A 64 -6.72 -29.28 20.07
C PHE A 64 -6.48 -27.98 20.83
N ALA A 65 -5.42 -27.92 21.65
CA ALA A 65 -5.08 -26.71 22.40
C ALA A 65 -4.69 -25.54 21.48
N LEU A 66 -3.98 -25.81 20.37
CA LEU A 66 -3.63 -24.80 19.38
C LEU A 66 -4.85 -24.28 18.62
N GLU A 67 -5.76 -25.18 18.24
CA GLU A 67 -7.01 -24.83 17.57
C GLU A 67 -7.91 -23.97 18.46
N ARG A 68 -8.13 -24.40 19.71
CA ARG A 68 -8.91 -23.62 20.69
C ARG A 68 -8.26 -22.28 20.97
N PHE A 69 -6.93 -22.21 21.01
CA PHE A 69 -6.23 -20.94 21.15
C PHE A 69 -6.48 -20.00 19.96
N GLY A 70 -6.48 -20.51 18.73
CA GLY A 70 -6.82 -19.73 17.55
C GLY A 70 -8.24 -19.14 17.60
N GLN A 71 -9.22 -19.92 18.11
CA GLN A 71 -10.59 -19.44 18.32
C GLN A 71 -10.63 -18.31 19.36
N LEU A 72 -9.98 -18.49 20.51
CA LEU A 72 -9.90 -17.45 21.55
C LEU A 72 -9.26 -16.16 21.02
N LEU A 73 -8.20 -16.28 20.22
CA LEU A 73 -7.58 -15.12 19.58
C LEU A 73 -8.59 -14.37 18.69
N ALA A 74 -9.37 -15.08 17.88
CA ALA A 74 -10.37 -14.47 17.01
C ALA A 74 -11.51 -13.82 17.81
N GLU A 75 -11.97 -14.46 18.89
CA GLU A 75 -13.00 -13.92 19.80
C GLU A 75 -12.55 -12.62 20.48
N TRP A 76 -11.27 -12.50 20.81
CA TRP A 76 -10.70 -11.29 21.43
C TRP A 76 -10.41 -10.16 20.45
N GLY A 77 -10.37 -10.45 19.14
CA GLY A 77 -10.02 -9.48 18.11
C GLY A 77 -8.54 -9.06 18.14
N PRO A 78 -8.17 -8.06 17.32
CA PRO A 78 -6.78 -7.68 17.07
C PRO A 78 -6.21 -6.78 18.17
N GLU A 79 -6.20 -7.27 19.41
CA GLU A 79 -5.63 -6.52 20.53
C GLU A 79 -4.08 -6.45 20.48
N PRO A 80 -3.48 -5.34 20.96
CA PRO A 80 -2.03 -5.25 21.12
C PRO A 80 -1.49 -6.44 21.93
N ARG A 81 -0.33 -6.98 21.51
CA ARG A 81 0.35 -8.16 22.11
C ARG A 81 -0.31 -9.52 21.84
N LEU A 82 -1.51 -9.56 21.26
CA LEU A 82 -2.12 -10.79 20.73
C LEU A 82 -1.92 -10.96 19.22
N ARG A 83 -1.45 -9.92 18.54
CA ARG A 83 -1.14 -9.86 17.11
C ARG A 83 0.25 -9.31 16.87
N PHE A 84 0.79 -9.59 15.69
CA PHE A 84 1.90 -8.80 15.16
C PHE A 84 1.46 -7.35 14.94
N LYS A 85 2.44 -6.42 14.86
CA LYS A 85 2.15 -5.02 14.56
C LYS A 85 1.43 -4.91 13.21
N SER A 86 0.19 -4.40 13.23
CA SER A 86 -0.70 -4.39 12.06
C SER A 86 -0.08 -3.69 10.85
N ASP A 87 0.52 -2.51 11.02
CA ASP A 87 1.09 -1.76 9.89
C ASP A 87 2.20 -2.53 9.18
N ALA A 88 3.09 -3.17 9.95
CA ALA A 88 4.18 -3.97 9.41
C ALA A 88 3.67 -5.26 8.74
N PHE A 89 2.68 -5.90 9.35
CA PHE A 89 2.07 -7.11 8.82
C PHE A 89 1.30 -6.85 7.52
N ASP A 90 0.47 -5.80 7.50
CA ASP A 90 -0.33 -5.40 6.36
C ASP A 90 0.57 -4.99 5.17
N ALA A 91 1.60 -4.16 5.42
CA ALA A 91 2.57 -3.77 4.41
C ALA A 91 3.30 -4.98 3.79
N PHE A 92 3.72 -5.93 4.65
CA PHE A 92 4.37 -7.16 4.19
C PHE A 92 3.42 -8.02 3.35
N VAL A 93 2.21 -8.29 3.84
CA VAL A 93 1.24 -9.16 3.16
C VAL A 93 0.86 -8.58 1.79
N ASN A 94 0.63 -7.27 1.72
CA ASN A 94 0.33 -6.58 0.45
C ASN A 94 1.48 -6.72 -0.55
N THR A 95 2.71 -6.46 -0.12
CA THR A 95 3.89 -6.51 -0.99
C THR A 95 4.18 -7.94 -1.48
N GLN A 96 4.08 -8.93 -0.59
CA GLN A 96 4.36 -10.31 -0.95
C GLN A 96 3.24 -10.97 -1.75
N LEU A 97 1.98 -10.61 -1.51
CA LEU A 97 0.88 -11.10 -2.34
C LEU A 97 1.03 -10.61 -3.78
N ALA A 98 1.29 -9.32 -3.99
CA ALA A 98 1.53 -8.78 -5.34
C ALA A 98 2.68 -9.51 -6.06
N ARG A 99 3.77 -9.77 -5.35
CA ARG A 99 4.90 -10.53 -5.90
C ARG A 99 4.56 -11.99 -6.22
N LEU A 100 3.86 -12.67 -5.31
CA LEU A 100 3.49 -14.08 -5.47
C LEU A 100 2.38 -14.29 -6.51
N THR A 101 1.63 -13.24 -6.84
CA THR A 101 0.70 -13.25 -7.99
C THR A 101 1.40 -13.05 -9.33
N ASP A 102 2.57 -12.39 -9.34
CA ASP A 102 3.38 -12.18 -10.55
C ASP A 102 4.30 -13.38 -10.88
N GLU A 103 4.75 -14.12 -9.86
CA GLU A 103 5.53 -15.37 -10.03
C GLU A 103 4.57 -16.56 -10.28
N GLU A 104 4.39 -16.95 -11.55
CA GLU A 104 3.59 -18.08 -12.09
C GLU A 104 3.02 -19.08 -11.03
N ALA A 105 1.71 -18.97 -10.81
CA ALA A 105 0.80 -19.93 -10.16
C ALA A 105 1.43 -21.05 -9.32
N THR A 106 1.81 -20.74 -8.08
CA THR A 106 1.89 -21.77 -7.03
C THR A 106 0.50 -21.93 -6.40
N ASP A 107 0.10 -23.16 -6.07
CA ASP A 107 -1.19 -23.43 -5.43
C ASP A 107 -1.39 -22.62 -4.13
N ALA A 108 -2.64 -22.45 -3.70
CA ALA A 108 -2.97 -21.62 -2.53
C ALA A 108 -2.22 -22.05 -1.24
N ALA A 109 -1.90 -23.35 -1.10
CA ALA A 109 -1.14 -23.83 0.05
C ALA A 109 0.34 -23.43 -0.06
N SER A 110 0.91 -23.48 -1.26
CA SER A 110 2.27 -23.00 -1.53
C SER A 110 2.43 -21.49 -1.33
N MET A 111 1.48 -20.67 -1.82
CA MET A 111 1.46 -19.23 -1.54
C MET A 111 1.39 -18.93 -0.05
N TYR A 112 0.52 -19.65 0.66
CA TYR A 112 0.38 -19.52 2.11
C TYR A 112 1.70 -19.80 2.84
N GLN A 113 2.38 -20.89 2.46
CA GLN A 113 3.68 -21.25 3.03
C GLN A 113 4.76 -20.23 2.69
N ALA A 114 4.75 -19.67 1.48
CA ALA A 114 5.67 -18.61 1.07
C ALA A 114 5.47 -17.34 1.90
N LEU A 115 4.22 -16.91 2.09
CA LEU A 115 3.86 -15.75 2.92
C LEU A 115 4.30 -15.95 4.37
N PHE A 116 4.00 -17.11 4.96
CA PHE A 116 4.39 -17.40 6.34
C PHE A 116 5.91 -17.39 6.51
N LYS A 117 6.65 -18.08 5.63
CA LYS A 117 8.12 -18.11 5.68
C LYS A 117 8.75 -16.76 5.39
N GLY A 118 8.15 -15.96 4.51
CA GLY A 118 8.57 -14.58 4.26
C GLY A 118 8.38 -13.72 5.50
N TRP A 119 7.24 -13.84 6.18
CA TRP A 119 6.94 -13.08 7.39
C TRP A 119 7.90 -13.44 8.52
N MET A 120 8.27 -14.72 8.65
CA MET A 120 9.26 -15.15 9.63
C MET A 120 10.66 -14.55 9.38
N ARG A 121 11.02 -14.34 8.12
CA ARG A 121 12.27 -13.67 7.74
C ARG A 121 12.22 -12.18 8.06
N GLU A 122 11.10 -11.52 7.74
CA GLU A 122 10.89 -10.09 8.00
C GLU A 122 10.84 -9.76 9.50
N LEU A 123 10.11 -10.57 10.27
CA LEU A 123 9.99 -10.38 11.72
C LEU A 123 11.35 -10.56 12.42
N GLY A 124 12.14 -11.54 11.99
CA GLY A 124 13.43 -11.83 12.60
C GLY A 124 13.34 -12.42 14.02
N ALA A 125 14.44 -13.02 14.48
CA ALA A 125 14.49 -13.74 15.75
C ALA A 125 14.26 -12.85 16.99
N GLU A 126 14.80 -11.63 16.96
CA GLU A 126 14.71 -10.69 18.08
C GLU A 126 13.27 -10.21 18.31
N GLN A 127 12.63 -9.70 17.26
CA GLN A 127 11.26 -9.18 17.37
C GLN A 127 10.25 -10.29 17.66
N ALA A 128 10.48 -11.51 17.14
CA ALA A 128 9.69 -12.67 17.49
C ALA A 128 9.81 -13.04 18.97
N GLY A 129 11.02 -12.97 19.55
CA GLY A 129 11.23 -13.21 20.98
C GLY A 129 10.52 -12.20 21.87
N ILE A 130 10.56 -10.91 21.48
CA ILE A 130 9.82 -9.84 22.15
C ILE A 130 8.31 -10.11 22.08
N PHE A 131 7.81 -10.45 20.88
CA PHE A 131 6.40 -10.76 20.67
C PHE A 131 5.93 -11.96 21.51
N LEU A 132 6.65 -13.09 21.46
CA LEU A 132 6.31 -14.30 22.21
C LEU A 132 6.32 -14.07 23.73
N THR A 133 7.22 -13.23 24.22
CA THR A 133 7.25 -12.86 25.65
C THR A 133 6.02 -12.04 26.03
N GLY A 134 5.63 -11.07 25.20
CA GLY A 134 4.41 -10.29 25.38
C GLY A 134 3.15 -11.17 25.36
N LEU A 135 3.06 -12.06 24.37
CA LEU A 135 1.97 -13.00 24.21
C LEU A 135 1.85 -13.96 25.40
N ALA A 136 2.98 -14.46 25.90
CA ALA A 136 3.00 -15.35 27.05
C ALA A 136 2.47 -14.69 28.32
N LEU A 137 2.84 -13.42 28.54
CA LEU A 137 2.38 -12.66 29.69
C LEU A 137 0.88 -12.37 29.59
N GLU A 138 0.42 -11.98 28.40
CA GLU A 138 -1.00 -11.66 28.17
C GLU A 138 -1.89 -12.90 28.32
N THR A 139 -1.50 -14.03 27.74
CA THR A 139 -2.24 -15.30 27.87
C THR A 139 -2.25 -15.82 29.31
N LEU A 140 -1.15 -15.66 30.06
CA LEU A 140 -1.13 -15.99 31.48
C LEU A 140 -2.09 -15.12 32.29
N ASN A 141 -2.10 -13.81 32.03
CA ASN A 141 -3.02 -12.88 32.69
C ASN A 141 -4.48 -13.26 32.41
N ARG A 142 -4.82 -13.55 31.14
CA ARG A 142 -6.17 -13.99 30.76
C ARG A 142 -6.56 -15.33 31.39
N SER A 143 -5.62 -16.28 31.54
CA SER A 143 -5.89 -17.56 32.22
C SER A 143 -6.28 -17.39 33.70
N GLN A 144 -5.92 -16.27 34.32
CA GLN A 144 -6.19 -15.99 35.73
C GLN A 144 -7.44 -15.13 35.93
N LYS A 145 -8.10 -14.67 34.85
CA LYS A 145 -9.31 -13.85 34.95
C LYS A 145 -10.49 -14.67 35.49
N PRO A 146 -11.26 -14.13 36.45
CA PRO A 146 -12.52 -14.74 36.89
C PRO A 146 -13.51 -14.87 35.73
N GLY A 147 -14.20 -16.01 35.62
CA GLY A 147 -15.19 -16.28 34.56
C GLY A 147 -14.68 -17.09 33.36
N GLN A 148 -13.37 -17.35 33.27
CA GLN A 148 -12.82 -18.21 32.21
C GLN A 148 -13.16 -19.69 32.49
N SER A 149 -13.53 -20.45 31.45
CA SER A 149 -13.75 -21.89 31.55
C SER A 149 -12.46 -22.62 31.97
N ARG A 150 -12.58 -23.74 32.70
CA ARG A 150 -11.40 -24.55 33.12
C ARG A 150 -10.59 -25.05 31.93
N GLU A 151 -11.24 -25.26 30.79
CA GLU A 151 -10.61 -25.69 29.56
C GLU A 151 -9.73 -24.58 28.97
N ASP A 152 -10.29 -23.38 28.80
CA ASP A 152 -9.53 -22.23 28.27
C ASP A 152 -8.40 -21.84 29.22
N GLN A 153 -8.60 -21.92 30.55
CA GLN A 153 -7.50 -21.72 31.51
C GLN A 153 -6.34 -22.68 31.25
N GLY A 154 -6.65 -23.95 30.97
CA GLY A 154 -5.67 -24.97 30.61
C GLY A 154 -4.94 -24.66 29.30
N VAL A 155 -5.69 -24.27 28.25
CA VAL A 155 -5.16 -23.87 26.94
C VAL A 155 -4.23 -22.67 27.07
N LEU A 156 -4.67 -21.61 27.73
CA LEU A 156 -3.89 -20.38 27.89
C LEU A 156 -2.63 -20.59 28.74
N GLY A 157 -2.72 -21.39 29.80
CA GLY A 157 -1.55 -21.80 30.58
C GLY A 157 -0.56 -22.66 29.77
N ALA A 158 -1.05 -23.49 28.85
CA ALA A 158 -0.18 -24.25 27.93
C ALA A 158 0.51 -23.35 26.90
N VAL A 159 -0.24 -22.45 26.26
CA VAL A 159 0.27 -21.47 25.29
C VAL A 159 1.34 -20.57 25.92
N SER A 160 1.07 -20.01 27.10
CA SER A 160 2.03 -19.16 27.81
C SER A 160 3.37 -19.87 28.04
N ARG A 161 3.33 -21.14 28.47
CA ARG A 161 4.54 -21.95 28.65
C ARG A 161 5.25 -22.27 27.35
N LEU A 162 4.51 -22.58 26.28
CA LEU A 162 5.09 -22.86 24.96
C LEU A 162 5.81 -21.63 24.39
N SER A 163 5.19 -20.46 24.48
CA SER A 163 5.76 -19.18 24.06
C SER A 163 7.05 -18.83 24.83
N LEU A 164 7.11 -19.08 26.14
CA LEU A 164 8.32 -18.84 26.94
C LEU A 164 9.41 -19.88 26.74
N LYS A 165 9.06 -21.16 26.57
CA LYS A 165 10.01 -22.25 26.35
C LYS A 165 10.76 -22.08 25.02
N ALA A 166 10.10 -21.51 24.03
CA ALA A 166 10.67 -21.25 22.72
C ALA A 166 11.48 -19.95 22.64
N ASN A 167 11.42 -19.06 23.63
CA ASN A 167 12.29 -17.86 23.70
C ASN A 167 13.75 -18.19 24.11
N ARG A 168 14.15 -19.47 24.05
CA ARG A 168 15.53 -19.94 24.32
C ARG A 168 16.00 -21.08 23.40
N PRO A 169 15.89 -21.01 22.06
CA PRO A 169 16.29 -22.14 21.25
C PRO A 169 17.75 -21.97 20.78
N LYS A 170 18.65 -22.81 21.30
CA LYS A 170 19.74 -23.28 20.46
C LYS A 170 19.11 -24.18 19.38
N GLY A 171 18.86 -23.64 18.19
CA GLY A 171 18.63 -24.42 16.97
C GLY A 171 17.18 -24.70 16.53
N LEU A 172 16.15 -24.06 17.09
CA LEU A 172 14.79 -24.15 16.54
C LEU A 172 14.58 -22.99 15.54
N ARG A 173 14.14 -23.29 14.31
CA ARG A 173 13.79 -22.25 13.34
C ARG A 173 12.45 -21.63 13.72
N LEU A 174 12.28 -20.33 13.49
CA LEU A 174 11.03 -19.62 13.83
C LEU A 174 9.81 -20.20 13.08
N GLU A 175 10.03 -20.65 11.86
CA GLU A 175 9.03 -21.30 11.00
C GLU A 175 8.41 -22.57 11.61
N ASP A 176 9.11 -23.22 12.53
CA ASP A 176 8.63 -24.43 13.20
C ASP A 176 7.83 -24.12 14.48
N HIS A 177 7.62 -22.84 14.81
CA HIS A 177 6.98 -22.47 16.07
C HIS A 177 5.44 -22.52 15.96
N PRO A 178 4.77 -23.45 16.67
CA PRO A 178 3.32 -23.66 16.50
C PRO A 178 2.47 -22.46 16.92
N ILE A 179 2.84 -21.76 18.00
CA ILE A 179 2.11 -20.54 18.43
C ILE A 179 2.21 -19.41 17.40
N ILE A 180 3.39 -19.17 16.84
CA ILE A 180 3.59 -18.13 15.83
C ILE A 180 2.73 -18.42 14.59
N LYS A 181 2.70 -19.69 14.17
CA LYS A 181 1.81 -20.13 13.10
C LYS A 181 0.35 -19.83 13.43
N VAL A 182 -0.16 -20.21 14.60
CA VAL A 182 -1.57 -19.92 14.98
C VAL A 182 -1.87 -18.42 14.95
N VAL A 183 -0.97 -17.58 15.47
CA VAL A 183 -1.15 -16.11 15.43
C VAL A 183 -1.19 -15.60 13.99
N PHE A 184 -0.26 -16.07 13.14
CA PHE A 184 -0.24 -15.72 11.72
C PHE A 184 -1.54 -16.15 11.02
N ASP A 185 -1.98 -17.40 11.23
CA ASP A 185 -3.20 -17.95 10.66
C ASP A 185 -4.43 -17.10 11.01
N VAL A 186 -4.54 -16.61 12.26
CA VAL A 186 -5.65 -15.75 12.71
C VAL A 186 -5.53 -14.35 12.12
N GLN A 187 -4.36 -13.71 12.23
CA GLN A 187 -4.17 -12.35 11.74
C GLN A 187 -4.32 -12.26 10.22
N PHE A 188 -3.88 -13.27 9.49
CA PHE A 188 -4.06 -13.35 8.05
C PHE A 188 -5.54 -13.49 7.67
N ARG A 189 -6.35 -14.25 8.41
CA ARG A 189 -7.81 -14.31 8.20
C ARG A 189 -8.48 -12.97 8.46
N GLU A 190 -8.08 -12.27 9.52
CA GLU A 190 -8.58 -10.93 9.83
C GLU A 190 -8.19 -9.91 8.74
N TRP A 191 -6.96 -10.00 8.25
CA TRP A 191 -6.51 -9.22 7.11
C TRP A 191 -7.36 -9.51 5.87
N ARG A 192 -7.59 -10.79 5.52
CA ARG A 192 -8.46 -11.18 4.39
C ARG A 192 -9.89 -10.66 4.53
N ALA A 193 -10.45 -10.68 5.74
CA ALA A 193 -11.80 -10.17 6.00
C ALA A 193 -11.89 -8.65 5.80
N ARG A 194 -10.87 -7.89 6.22
CA ARG A 194 -10.79 -6.44 6.00
C ARG A 194 -10.57 -6.07 4.53
N HIS A 195 -9.81 -6.90 3.82
CA HIS A 195 -9.45 -6.69 2.41
C HIS A 195 -10.33 -7.52 1.48
N LYS A 196 -11.55 -7.89 1.90
CA LYS A 196 -12.46 -8.74 1.11
C LYS A 196 -12.80 -8.12 -0.24
N GLU A 197 -13.12 -6.82 -0.28
CA GLU A 197 -13.38 -6.11 -1.54
C GLU A 197 -12.12 -5.98 -2.41
N TRP A 198 -10.94 -5.87 -1.79
CA TRP A 198 -9.66 -5.85 -2.51
C TRP A 198 -9.35 -7.22 -3.11
N LEU A 199 -9.58 -8.31 -2.37
CA LEU A 199 -9.47 -9.69 -2.84
C LEU A 199 -10.51 -10.00 -3.91
N GLU A 200 -11.75 -9.56 -3.78
CA GLU A 200 -12.81 -9.74 -4.79
C GLU A 200 -12.49 -8.94 -6.06
N LYS A 201 -11.94 -7.73 -5.95
CA LYS A 201 -11.44 -6.97 -7.10
C LYS A 201 -10.23 -7.66 -7.73
N HIS A 202 -9.31 -8.21 -6.95
CA HIS A 202 -8.13 -8.90 -7.48
C HIS A 202 -8.45 -10.27 -8.07
N GLU A 203 -9.34 -11.05 -7.45
CA GLU A 203 -9.89 -12.30 -7.98
C GLU A 203 -10.72 -12.01 -9.23
N ALA A 204 -11.54 -10.94 -9.29
CA ALA A 204 -12.23 -10.56 -10.51
C ALA A 204 -11.29 -10.07 -11.63
N LEU A 205 -10.12 -9.53 -11.27
CA LEU A 205 -9.04 -9.17 -12.21
C LEU A 205 -8.17 -10.37 -12.62
N LEU A 206 -8.16 -11.44 -11.82
CA LEU A 206 -7.33 -12.64 -12.00
C LEU A 206 -8.14 -13.91 -12.30
N ASP A 207 -9.47 -13.83 -12.41
CA ASP A 207 -10.33 -14.96 -12.77
C ASP A 207 -10.22 -15.26 -14.26
N GLU A 208 -9.03 -15.71 -14.64
CA GLU A 208 -8.74 -16.26 -15.95
C GLU A 208 -9.64 -17.48 -16.21
N SER A 209 -10.21 -18.15 -15.20
CA SER A 209 -11.09 -19.32 -15.41
C SER A 209 -12.40 -18.97 -16.14
N SER A 210 -12.84 -17.71 -16.06
CA SER A 210 -13.98 -17.16 -16.82
C SER A 210 -13.62 -16.68 -18.23
N MET A 211 -12.33 -16.49 -18.51
CA MET A 211 -11.84 -15.95 -19.78
C MET A 211 -11.69 -17.05 -20.84
N THR A 212 -11.95 -16.70 -22.10
CA THR A 212 -11.67 -17.61 -23.21
C THR A 212 -10.16 -17.85 -23.31
N GLU A 213 -9.76 -19.01 -23.83
CA GLU A 213 -8.33 -19.35 -24.01
C GLU A 213 -7.60 -18.29 -24.85
N GLN A 214 -8.31 -17.71 -25.83
CA GLN A 214 -7.81 -16.63 -26.66
C GLN A 214 -7.55 -15.33 -25.86
N ALA A 215 -8.41 -15.00 -24.89
CA ALA A 215 -8.24 -13.83 -24.03
C ALA A 215 -7.05 -14.01 -23.05
N ARG A 216 -6.86 -15.24 -22.52
CA ARG A 216 -5.71 -15.57 -21.67
C ARG A 216 -4.40 -15.44 -22.43
N GLU A 217 -4.35 -15.99 -23.65
CA GLU A 217 -3.15 -15.93 -24.49
C GLU A 217 -2.83 -14.48 -24.89
N ALA A 218 -3.85 -13.67 -25.23
CA ALA A 218 -3.66 -12.25 -25.52
C ALA A 218 -3.15 -11.45 -24.31
N LEU A 219 -3.65 -11.72 -23.10
CA LEU A 219 -3.16 -11.13 -21.86
C LEU A 219 -1.72 -11.55 -21.54
N LYS A 220 -1.39 -12.83 -21.73
CA LYS A 220 -0.05 -13.36 -21.54
C LYS A 220 0.95 -12.66 -22.45
N GLN A 221 0.65 -12.56 -23.75
CA GLN A 221 1.49 -11.87 -24.72
C GLN A 221 1.67 -10.39 -24.38
N ALA A 222 0.62 -9.71 -23.89
CA ALA A 222 0.74 -8.33 -23.43
C ALA A 222 1.65 -8.17 -22.22
N ARG A 223 1.61 -9.11 -21.25
CA ARG A 223 2.52 -9.14 -20.10
C ARG A 223 3.97 -9.36 -20.52
N GLU A 224 4.20 -10.13 -21.58
CA GLU A 224 5.51 -10.35 -22.21
C GLU A 224 5.98 -9.16 -23.08
N GLY A 225 5.20 -8.07 -23.14
CA GLY A 225 5.51 -6.83 -23.85
C GLY A 225 4.88 -6.71 -25.24
N ASN A 226 4.13 -7.71 -25.70
CA ASN A 226 3.39 -7.67 -26.96
C ASN A 226 1.94 -7.21 -26.74
N VAL A 227 1.77 -5.90 -26.57
CA VAL A 227 0.45 -5.27 -26.35
C VAL A 227 -0.48 -5.42 -27.56
N ASP A 228 0.06 -5.63 -28.76
CA ASP A 228 -0.74 -5.78 -30.00
C ASP A 228 -1.67 -6.99 -29.96
N ALA A 229 -1.27 -8.06 -29.25
CA ALA A 229 -2.09 -9.25 -29.07
C ALA A 229 -3.40 -8.94 -28.31
N LEU A 230 -3.32 -8.13 -27.26
CA LEU A 230 -4.47 -7.66 -26.49
C LEU A 230 -5.36 -6.74 -27.34
N LEU A 231 -4.74 -5.83 -28.10
CA LEU A 231 -5.46 -4.91 -28.98
C LEU A 231 -6.22 -5.66 -30.08
N ASN A 232 -5.62 -6.69 -30.65
CA ASN A 232 -6.26 -7.52 -31.68
C ASN A 232 -7.41 -8.33 -31.08
N PHE A 233 -7.22 -8.93 -29.90
CA PHE A 233 -8.30 -9.63 -29.19
C PHE A 233 -9.50 -8.71 -28.91
N VAL A 234 -9.25 -7.49 -28.42
CA VAL A 234 -10.33 -6.51 -28.17
C VAL A 234 -11.03 -6.09 -29.48
N LYS A 235 -10.31 -6.02 -30.61
CA LYS A 235 -10.93 -5.70 -31.92
C LYS A 235 -11.78 -6.84 -32.47
N GLU A 236 -11.44 -8.08 -32.15
CA GLU A 236 -12.15 -9.28 -32.60
C GLU A 236 -13.44 -9.55 -31.81
N ASP A 237 -13.60 -8.95 -30.63
CA ASP A 237 -14.82 -9.00 -29.81
C ASP A 237 -15.53 -7.62 -29.76
N PRO A 238 -16.54 -7.39 -30.62
CA PRO A 238 -17.28 -6.14 -30.66
C PRO A 238 -18.01 -5.81 -29.35
N GLU A 239 -18.47 -6.82 -28.60
CA GLU A 239 -19.17 -6.61 -27.33
C GLU A 239 -18.20 -6.12 -26.25
N LEU A 240 -17.00 -6.71 -26.21
CA LEU A 240 -15.93 -6.26 -25.32
C LEU A 240 -15.47 -4.83 -25.69
N ALA A 241 -15.28 -4.54 -26.98
CA ALA A 241 -14.94 -3.20 -27.44
C ALA A 241 -16.02 -2.18 -27.05
N GLU A 242 -17.30 -2.51 -27.20
CA GLU A 242 -18.41 -1.65 -26.79
C GLU A 242 -18.44 -1.44 -25.27
N ARG A 243 -18.19 -2.49 -24.48
CA ARG A 243 -18.09 -2.39 -23.01
C ARG A 243 -16.94 -1.48 -22.57
N ILE A 244 -15.77 -1.62 -23.19
CA ILE A 244 -14.60 -0.77 -22.90
C ILE A 244 -14.91 0.68 -23.27
N ALA A 245 -15.50 0.92 -24.44
CA ALA A 245 -15.89 2.25 -24.88
C ALA A 245 -16.93 2.89 -23.95
N ARG A 246 -17.91 2.11 -23.46
CA ARG A 246 -18.91 2.56 -22.49
C ARG A 246 -18.25 2.92 -21.15
N GLU A 247 -17.38 2.06 -20.63
CA GLU A 247 -16.64 2.31 -19.38
C GLU A 247 -15.76 3.58 -19.50
N ALA A 248 -15.04 3.74 -20.61
CA ALA A 248 -14.25 4.94 -20.88
C ALA A 248 -15.12 6.21 -20.90
N LYS A 249 -16.30 6.13 -21.53
CA LYS A 249 -17.27 7.23 -21.57
C LYS A 249 -17.83 7.57 -20.19
N GLU A 250 -18.14 6.57 -19.38
CA GLU A 250 -18.62 6.76 -18.00
C GLU A 250 -17.55 7.40 -17.11
N ARG A 251 -16.30 6.93 -17.21
CA ARG A 251 -15.13 7.54 -16.54
C ARG A 251 -14.96 8.99 -16.93
N ALA A 252 -14.98 9.28 -18.23
CA ALA A 252 -14.83 10.65 -18.70
C ALA A 252 -16.00 11.55 -18.23
N GLY A 253 -17.22 11.03 -18.15
CA GLY A 253 -18.35 11.74 -17.54
C GLY A 253 -18.14 12.05 -16.05
N ARG A 254 -17.57 11.13 -15.28
CA ARG A 254 -17.20 11.38 -13.87
C ARG A 254 -16.11 12.43 -13.74
N VAL A 255 -15.09 12.37 -14.60
CA VAL A 255 -13.99 13.35 -14.62
C VAL A 255 -14.54 14.75 -14.92
N GLU A 256 -15.41 14.90 -15.93
CA GLU A 256 -16.06 16.17 -16.23
C GLU A 256 -16.93 16.71 -15.10
N ALA A 257 -17.72 15.84 -14.47
CA ALA A 257 -18.54 16.23 -13.34
C ALA A 257 -17.65 16.78 -12.20
N LYS A 258 -16.56 16.09 -11.91
CA LYS A 258 -15.57 16.51 -10.92
C LYS A 258 -14.91 17.83 -11.30
N LEU A 259 -14.50 18.03 -12.55
CA LEU A 259 -13.85 19.27 -12.99
C LEU A 259 -14.68 20.54 -12.69
N ARG A 260 -16.01 20.42 -12.63
CA ARG A 260 -16.91 21.55 -12.28
C ARG A 260 -16.89 21.92 -10.80
N GLU A 261 -16.42 21.04 -9.92
CA GLU A 261 -16.33 21.28 -8.49
C GLU A 261 -15.21 22.27 -8.18
N ALA A 262 -15.46 23.23 -7.27
CA ALA A 262 -14.47 24.22 -6.89
C ALA A 262 -13.24 23.62 -6.18
N SER A 263 -13.38 22.44 -5.58
CA SER A 263 -12.33 21.71 -4.87
C SER A 263 -11.44 20.87 -5.77
N THR A 264 -11.77 20.73 -7.06
CA THR A 264 -11.03 19.84 -7.95
C THR A 264 -9.69 20.44 -8.33
N PRO A 265 -8.56 19.72 -8.08
CA PRO A 265 -7.24 20.22 -8.43
C PRO A 265 -7.07 20.45 -9.93
N PRO A 266 -6.18 21.37 -10.33
CA PRO A 266 -5.84 21.55 -11.74
C PRO A 266 -5.20 20.29 -12.32
N VAL A 267 -5.59 19.95 -13.54
CA VAL A 267 -5.04 18.80 -14.28
C VAL A 267 -3.75 19.15 -15.03
N PHE A 268 -3.61 20.42 -15.42
CA PHE A 268 -2.45 20.92 -16.16
C PHE A 268 -1.39 21.45 -15.21
N ALA A 269 -0.14 21.27 -15.61
CA ALA A 269 0.95 22.05 -15.07
C ALA A 269 0.87 23.52 -15.58
N PRO A 270 1.46 24.49 -14.86
CA PRO A 270 1.41 25.89 -15.28
C PRO A 270 1.91 26.13 -16.71
N GLU A 271 3.05 25.55 -17.08
CA GLU A 271 3.63 25.66 -18.42
C GLU A 271 2.79 25.00 -19.52
N GLU A 272 1.97 24.00 -19.17
CA GLU A 272 1.06 23.35 -20.10
C GLU A 272 -0.19 24.18 -20.35
N GLU A 273 -0.75 24.77 -19.28
CA GLU A 273 -1.87 25.71 -19.40
C GLU A 273 -1.47 26.94 -20.21
N LEU A 274 -0.27 27.47 -20.00
CA LEU A 274 0.28 28.58 -20.79
C LEU A 274 0.46 28.19 -22.27
N TRP A 275 1.01 27.00 -22.55
CA TRP A 275 1.14 26.49 -23.91
C TRP A 275 -0.22 26.37 -24.63
N LEU A 276 -1.19 25.73 -23.96
CA LEU A 276 -2.54 25.60 -24.49
C LEU A 276 -3.18 26.98 -24.71
N THR A 277 -2.97 27.92 -23.79
CA THR A 277 -3.47 29.29 -23.95
C THR A 277 -2.86 29.96 -25.19
N CYS A 278 -1.55 29.83 -25.41
CA CYS A 278 -0.87 30.42 -26.58
C CYS A 278 -1.40 29.87 -27.90
N VAL A 279 -1.49 28.54 -28.04
CA VAL A 279 -1.87 27.90 -29.31
C VAL A 279 -3.36 28.01 -29.59
N LEU A 280 -4.18 27.97 -28.53
CA LEU A 280 -5.64 28.02 -28.68
C LEU A 280 -6.19 29.43 -28.71
N TRP A 281 -5.37 30.46 -28.49
CA TRP A 281 -5.81 31.85 -28.45
C TRP A 281 -6.60 32.24 -29.70
N GLU A 282 -5.99 32.17 -30.89
CA GLU A 282 -6.63 32.57 -32.13
C GLU A 282 -7.87 31.73 -32.48
N PRO A 283 -7.83 30.37 -32.45
CA PRO A 283 -9.02 29.57 -32.70
C PRO A 283 -10.17 29.85 -31.71
N MET A 284 -9.84 30.11 -30.44
CA MET A 284 -10.84 30.48 -29.42
C MET A 284 -11.44 31.85 -29.69
N GLN A 285 -10.64 32.85 -30.06
CA GLN A 285 -11.14 34.18 -30.41
C GLN A 285 -11.97 34.14 -31.68
N ALA A 286 -11.56 33.39 -32.70
CA ALA A 286 -12.32 33.20 -33.93
C ALA A 286 -13.70 32.57 -33.64
N LEU A 287 -13.76 31.58 -32.75
CA LEU A 287 -15.03 30.96 -32.35
C LEU A 287 -15.91 31.91 -31.52
N LYS A 288 -15.32 32.65 -30.56
CA LYS A 288 -16.04 33.62 -29.71
C LYS A 288 -16.53 34.84 -30.49
N GLY A 289 -15.80 35.26 -31.52
CA GLY A 289 -16.11 36.41 -32.36
C GLY A 289 -17.18 36.17 -33.42
N LEU A 290 -17.74 34.96 -33.53
CA LEU A 290 -18.79 34.66 -34.50
C LEU A 290 -20.09 35.44 -34.20
N PRO A 291 -20.68 36.14 -35.20
CA PRO A 291 -21.94 36.84 -35.03
C PRO A 291 -23.10 35.93 -34.58
N PRO A 292 -24.06 36.43 -33.79
CA PRO A 292 -25.30 35.73 -33.51
C PRO A 292 -26.02 35.38 -34.81
N GLY A 293 -26.40 34.12 -35.00
CA GLY A 293 -27.06 33.65 -36.23
C GLY A 293 -26.11 33.30 -37.38
N SER A 294 -24.79 33.23 -37.14
CA SER A 294 -23.82 32.71 -38.12
C SER A 294 -24.26 31.36 -38.71
N GLU A 295 -24.06 31.21 -40.02
CA GLU A 295 -24.36 29.98 -40.74
C GLU A 295 -23.77 28.73 -40.05
N PRO A 296 -24.52 27.61 -39.99
CA PRO A 296 -24.04 26.39 -39.33
C PRO A 296 -22.70 25.88 -39.87
N THR A 297 -22.41 26.11 -41.15
CA THR A 297 -21.14 25.76 -41.81
C THR A 297 -19.97 26.55 -41.25
N VAL A 298 -20.09 27.86 -41.13
CA VAL A 298 -19.06 28.76 -40.58
C VAL A 298 -18.75 28.41 -39.12
N ARG A 299 -19.79 28.15 -38.32
CA ARG A 299 -19.59 27.68 -36.93
C ARG A 299 -18.86 26.34 -36.88
N ARG A 300 -19.23 25.40 -37.76
CA ARG A 300 -18.59 24.08 -37.84
C ARG A 300 -17.11 24.20 -38.23
N GLU A 301 -16.77 25.09 -39.15
CA GLU A 301 -15.38 25.37 -39.54
C GLU A 301 -14.56 25.93 -38.39
N ALA A 302 -15.09 26.90 -37.64
CA ALA A 302 -14.42 27.46 -36.46
C ALA A 302 -14.19 26.40 -35.37
N VAL A 303 -15.19 25.56 -35.08
CA VAL A 303 -15.04 24.43 -34.14
C VAL A 303 -14.00 23.43 -34.64
N THR A 304 -13.98 23.15 -35.95
CA THR A 304 -13.01 22.23 -36.56
C THR A 304 -11.59 22.78 -36.44
N ALA A 305 -11.40 24.10 -36.64
CA ALA A 305 -10.12 24.77 -36.46
C ALA A 305 -9.65 24.70 -35.00
N LEU A 306 -10.54 24.95 -34.03
CA LEU A 306 -10.25 24.80 -32.60
C LEU A 306 -9.82 23.36 -32.27
N LEU A 307 -10.59 22.36 -32.70
CA LEU A 307 -10.27 20.95 -32.47
C LEU A 307 -8.92 20.55 -33.09
N ARG A 308 -8.59 21.09 -34.27
CA ARG A 308 -7.28 20.90 -34.90
C ARG A 308 -6.16 21.52 -34.07
N GLY A 309 -6.37 22.75 -33.57
CA GLY A 309 -5.42 23.43 -32.68
C GLY A 309 -5.16 22.63 -31.41
N VAL A 310 -6.20 22.10 -30.77
CA VAL A 310 -6.07 21.26 -29.56
C VAL A 310 -5.28 19.99 -29.87
N LYS A 311 -5.64 19.26 -30.95
CA LYS A 311 -4.91 18.06 -31.35
C LYS A 311 -3.43 18.34 -31.67
N GLY A 312 -3.13 19.48 -32.29
CA GLY A 312 -1.76 19.88 -32.58
C GLY A 312 -0.96 20.31 -31.34
N ALA A 313 -1.64 20.86 -30.31
CA ALA A 313 -1.01 21.26 -29.06
C ALA A 313 -0.70 20.07 -28.13
N LEU A 314 -1.48 18.99 -28.24
CA LEU A 314 -1.36 17.75 -27.45
C LEU A 314 -0.50 16.71 -28.18
N ASP A 315 0.78 17.01 -28.38
CA ASP A 315 1.73 16.03 -28.92
C ASP A 315 2.08 14.92 -27.91
N GLU A 316 2.86 13.94 -28.38
CA GLU A 316 3.23 12.76 -27.61
C GLU A 316 3.95 13.13 -26.30
N ASP A 317 4.88 14.08 -26.34
CA ASP A 317 5.62 14.54 -25.16
C ASP A 317 4.70 15.26 -24.16
N PHE A 318 3.78 16.11 -24.64
CA PHE A 318 2.77 16.75 -23.79
C PHE A 318 1.89 15.71 -23.09
N LEU A 319 1.33 14.78 -23.86
CA LEU A 319 0.42 13.76 -23.33
C LEU A 319 1.14 12.83 -22.37
N ALA A 320 2.35 12.36 -22.70
CA ALA A 320 3.14 11.50 -21.83
C ALA A 320 3.45 12.18 -20.50
N GLY A 321 3.88 13.45 -20.53
CA GLY A 321 4.16 14.22 -19.32
C GLY A 321 2.93 14.45 -18.44
N MET A 322 1.81 14.85 -19.05
CA MET A 322 0.55 15.07 -18.33
C MET A 322 0.00 13.77 -17.71
N LEU A 323 -0.07 12.69 -18.49
CA LEU A 323 -0.54 11.38 -18.03
C LEU A 323 0.37 10.80 -16.95
N GLY A 324 1.70 10.96 -17.10
CA GLY A 324 2.68 10.56 -16.09
C GLY A 324 2.38 11.18 -14.73
N ARG A 325 2.17 12.51 -14.67
CA ARG A 325 1.84 13.19 -13.41
C ARG A 325 0.49 12.78 -12.83
N MET A 326 -0.52 12.56 -13.67
CA MET A 326 -1.81 12.06 -13.20
C MET A 326 -1.66 10.66 -12.58
N ARG A 327 -0.89 9.77 -13.21
CA ARG A 327 -0.61 8.41 -12.70
C ARG A 327 0.20 8.44 -11.41
N GLU A 328 1.19 9.33 -11.31
CA GLU A 328 1.92 9.57 -10.05
C GLU A 328 0.97 10.00 -8.93
N LYS A 329 0.05 10.93 -9.22
CA LYS A 329 -0.96 11.38 -8.25
C LYS A 329 -1.97 10.30 -7.89
N ALA A 330 -2.32 9.42 -8.82
CA ALA A 330 -3.16 8.26 -8.53
C ALA A 330 -2.50 7.28 -7.53
N GLN A 331 -1.17 7.25 -7.50
CA GLN A 331 -0.37 6.39 -6.62
C GLN A 331 0.11 7.09 -5.33
N ASP A 332 -0.10 8.41 -5.22
CA ASP A 332 0.38 9.23 -4.10
C ASP A 332 -0.40 8.92 -2.80
N ALA A 333 0.17 8.08 -1.95
CA ALA A 333 -0.45 7.64 -0.69
C ALA A 333 -0.74 8.76 0.31
N SER A 334 -0.21 9.98 0.09
CA SER A 334 -0.54 11.15 0.91
C SER A 334 -1.93 11.74 0.58
N LEU A 335 -2.48 11.42 -0.59
CA LEU A 335 -3.79 11.86 -1.03
C LEU A 335 -4.89 10.91 -0.54
N ASP A 336 -6.07 11.48 -0.29
CA ASP A 336 -7.24 10.68 0.05
C ASP A 336 -7.63 9.73 -1.10
N GLU A 337 -8.33 8.66 -0.75
CA GLU A 337 -8.71 7.62 -1.70
C GLU A 337 -9.62 8.13 -2.83
N ALA A 338 -10.51 9.09 -2.54
CA ALA A 338 -11.40 9.64 -3.54
C ALA A 338 -10.63 10.46 -4.59
N LEU A 339 -9.61 11.19 -4.16
CA LEU A 339 -8.75 11.98 -5.05
C LEU A 339 -7.82 11.09 -5.87
N ARG A 340 -7.24 10.04 -5.28
CA ARG A 340 -6.47 9.03 -6.01
C ARG A 340 -7.32 8.33 -7.08
N ALA A 341 -8.54 7.93 -6.72
CA ALA A 341 -9.48 7.32 -7.66
C ALA A 341 -9.85 8.29 -8.81
N TRP A 342 -10.02 9.57 -8.50
CA TRP A 342 -10.25 10.58 -9.53
C TRP A 342 -9.07 10.73 -10.49
N TYR A 343 -7.82 10.75 -9.99
CA TYR A 343 -6.63 10.80 -10.86
C TYR A 343 -6.49 9.56 -11.74
N THR A 344 -6.86 8.38 -11.23
CA THR A 344 -6.94 7.15 -12.05
C THR A 344 -7.94 7.34 -13.19
N ASP A 345 -9.17 7.75 -12.90
CA ASP A 345 -10.20 7.98 -13.91
C ASP A 345 -9.80 9.09 -14.90
N ALA A 346 -9.15 10.16 -14.41
CA ALA A 346 -8.63 11.24 -15.25
C ALA A 346 -7.56 10.74 -16.22
N SER A 347 -6.58 9.97 -15.75
CA SER A 347 -5.53 9.44 -16.63
C SER A 347 -6.10 8.59 -17.78
N ILE A 348 -7.08 7.75 -17.48
CA ILE A 348 -7.75 6.89 -18.48
C ILE A 348 -8.59 7.73 -19.44
N ALA A 349 -9.35 8.70 -18.93
CA ALA A 349 -10.19 9.56 -19.77
C ALA A 349 -9.36 10.43 -20.72
N PHE A 350 -8.28 11.03 -20.24
CA PHE A 350 -7.37 11.84 -21.05
C PHE A 350 -6.58 11.01 -22.07
N GLU A 351 -6.25 9.75 -21.74
CA GLU A 351 -5.61 8.83 -22.69
C GLU A 351 -6.59 8.40 -23.80
N ALA A 352 -7.85 8.13 -23.44
CA ALA A 352 -8.88 7.72 -24.41
C ALA A 352 -9.35 8.86 -25.32
N GLU A 353 -9.54 10.07 -24.77
CA GLU A 353 -10.11 11.21 -25.50
C GLU A 353 -9.36 12.53 -25.22
N PRO A 354 -8.06 12.62 -25.58
CA PRO A 354 -7.17 13.70 -25.12
C PRO A 354 -7.68 15.10 -25.48
N ALA A 355 -8.06 15.32 -26.74
CA ALA A 355 -8.52 16.63 -27.19
C ALA A 355 -9.85 17.04 -26.53
N ARG A 356 -10.75 16.09 -26.32
CA ARG A 356 -12.06 16.34 -25.70
C ARG A 356 -11.91 16.67 -24.23
N MET A 357 -11.08 15.89 -23.51
CA MET A 357 -10.80 16.09 -22.10
C MET A 357 -9.98 17.34 -21.82
N ALA A 358 -9.01 17.67 -22.67
CA ALA A 358 -8.28 18.93 -22.54
C ALA A 358 -9.19 20.15 -22.70
N LEU A 359 -10.09 20.14 -23.69
CA LEU A 359 -11.10 21.20 -23.85
C LEU A 359 -12.06 21.25 -22.65
N ALA A 360 -12.53 20.10 -22.18
CA ALA A 360 -13.39 20.05 -21.00
C ALA A 360 -12.69 20.67 -19.78
N ALA A 361 -11.43 20.33 -19.52
CA ALA A 361 -10.66 20.92 -18.44
C ALA A 361 -10.49 22.43 -18.61
N LEU A 362 -10.04 22.91 -19.77
CA LEU A 362 -9.84 24.35 -20.02
C LEU A 362 -11.13 25.17 -19.89
N LEU A 363 -12.29 24.59 -20.24
CA LEU A 363 -13.55 25.32 -20.29
C LEU A 363 -14.42 25.15 -19.03
N THR A 364 -14.20 24.09 -18.24
CA THR A 364 -15.07 23.74 -17.11
C THR A 364 -14.38 23.72 -15.76
N ALA A 365 -13.05 23.57 -15.72
CA ALA A 365 -12.30 23.57 -14.47
C ALA A 365 -12.48 24.91 -13.73
N ARG A 366 -12.64 24.84 -12.41
CA ARG A 366 -12.76 26.01 -11.53
C ARG A 366 -11.42 26.48 -10.95
N GLN A 367 -10.39 25.65 -11.04
CA GLN A 367 -9.04 25.97 -10.59
C GLN A 367 -8.11 26.03 -11.79
N GLU A 368 -7.30 27.10 -11.84
CA GLU A 368 -6.18 27.22 -12.77
C GLU A 368 -4.96 26.49 -12.22
N ALA A 369 -4.02 26.17 -13.11
CA ALA A 369 -2.73 25.61 -12.74
C ALA A 369 -2.01 26.52 -11.73
N ALA A 370 -1.71 25.96 -10.56
CA ALA A 370 -1.00 26.65 -9.49
C ALA A 370 0.51 26.43 -9.59
N GLY A 371 1.27 27.45 -9.23
CA GLY A 371 2.73 27.36 -9.11
C GLY A 371 3.14 26.36 -8.02
N ARG A 372 4.29 25.72 -8.23
CA ARG A 372 4.89 24.70 -7.34
C ARG A 372 5.60 25.32 -6.14
N SER A 373 5.95 26.61 -6.24
CA SER A 373 6.57 27.41 -5.19
C SER A 373 5.92 28.79 -5.10
N ALA A 374 6.19 29.52 -4.02
CA ALA A 374 5.72 30.89 -3.86
C ALA A 374 6.29 31.81 -4.94
N GLU A 375 7.56 31.61 -5.29
CA GLU A 375 8.25 32.34 -6.34
C GLU A 375 7.62 32.09 -7.71
N GLU A 376 7.29 30.83 -8.02
CA GLU A 376 6.61 30.49 -9.27
C GLU A 376 5.19 31.06 -9.33
N MET A 377 4.45 31.05 -8.22
CA MET A 377 3.12 31.65 -8.16
C MET A 377 3.16 33.15 -8.47
N VAL A 378 4.14 33.88 -7.95
CA VAL A 378 4.34 35.31 -8.25
C VAL A 378 4.70 35.50 -9.72
N ALA A 379 5.66 34.73 -10.25
CA ALA A 379 6.07 34.85 -11.65
C ALA A 379 4.91 34.56 -12.63
N LEU A 380 4.07 33.56 -12.33
CA LEU A 380 2.88 33.26 -13.12
C LEU A 380 1.83 34.38 -13.03
N ALA A 381 1.63 34.97 -11.86
CA ALA A 381 0.71 36.09 -11.69
C ALA A 381 1.17 37.32 -12.48
N ASP A 382 2.47 37.64 -12.43
CA ASP A 382 3.07 38.75 -13.19
C ASP A 382 2.92 38.53 -14.70
N LEU A 383 3.19 37.30 -15.18
CA LEU A 383 3.02 36.93 -16.58
C LEU A 383 1.55 37.03 -17.04
N LYS A 384 0.61 36.51 -16.23
CA LYS A 384 -0.83 36.58 -16.52
C LYS A 384 -1.38 38.00 -16.43
N ALA A 385 -0.71 38.92 -15.73
CA ALA A 385 -1.09 40.33 -15.63
C ALA A 385 -0.73 41.15 -16.88
N LEU A 386 0.17 40.65 -17.73
CA LEU A 386 0.53 41.33 -18.98
C LEU A 386 -0.66 41.47 -19.92
N THR A 387 -0.81 42.64 -20.56
CA THR A 387 -1.86 42.87 -21.56
C THR A 387 -1.56 42.18 -22.88
N THR A 388 -0.28 41.95 -23.16
CA THR A 388 0.21 41.29 -24.37
C THR A 388 1.32 40.33 -23.97
N TRP A 389 1.24 39.12 -24.49
CA TRP A 389 2.23 38.08 -24.29
C TRP A 389 3.21 38.10 -25.45
N THR A 390 4.48 38.33 -25.14
CA THR A 390 5.60 38.33 -26.09
C THR A 390 6.65 37.30 -25.66
N PRO A 391 7.55 36.88 -26.57
CA PRO A 391 8.64 35.98 -26.23
C PRO A 391 9.48 36.47 -25.03
N GLU A 392 9.76 37.78 -24.98
CA GLU A 392 10.55 38.41 -23.92
C GLU A 392 9.82 38.39 -22.57
N GLY A 393 8.49 38.53 -22.59
CA GLY A 393 7.66 38.49 -21.38
C GLY A 393 7.71 37.13 -20.67
N PHE A 394 7.94 36.03 -21.40
CA PHE A 394 8.03 34.68 -20.85
C PHE A 394 9.45 34.33 -20.31
N GLU A 395 10.49 35.08 -20.68
CA GLU A 395 11.87 34.75 -20.32
C GLU A 395 12.15 34.72 -18.81
N PRO A 396 11.61 35.65 -17.98
CA PRO A 396 11.77 35.57 -16.52
C PRO A 396 11.23 34.26 -15.96
N TYR A 397 10.07 33.81 -16.45
CA TYR A 397 9.46 32.56 -15.98
C TYR A 397 10.25 31.33 -16.45
N ARG A 398 10.73 31.33 -17.70
CA ARG A 398 11.64 30.28 -18.20
C ARG A 398 12.91 30.15 -17.36
N THR A 399 13.53 31.28 -17.04
CA THR A 399 14.75 31.33 -16.24
C THR A 399 14.50 30.78 -14.83
N LEU A 400 13.37 31.14 -14.22
CA LEU A 400 12.97 30.60 -12.93
C LEU A 400 12.82 29.07 -12.95
N LEU A 401 12.16 28.52 -13.97
CA LEU A 401 12.01 27.06 -14.11
C LEU A 401 13.37 26.34 -14.21
N LEU A 402 14.33 26.92 -14.93
CA LEU A 402 15.70 26.39 -14.99
C LEU A 402 16.39 26.41 -13.62
N GLN A 403 16.24 27.50 -12.86
CA GLN A 403 16.78 27.61 -11.49
C GLN A 403 16.13 26.62 -10.53
N MET A 404 14.86 26.28 -10.73
CA MET A 404 14.13 25.27 -9.98
C MET A 404 14.50 23.82 -10.39
N GLY A 405 15.36 23.63 -11.39
CA GLY A 405 15.74 22.31 -11.88
C GLY A 405 14.66 21.62 -12.71
N LEU A 406 13.82 22.40 -13.41
CA LEU A 406 12.71 21.92 -14.26
C LEU A 406 12.99 22.18 -15.76
N PRO A 407 14.00 21.53 -16.37
CA PRO A 407 14.39 21.82 -17.75
C PRO A 407 13.29 21.46 -18.77
N ALA A 408 12.52 20.40 -18.55
CA ALA A 408 11.40 20.03 -19.43
C ALA A 408 10.27 21.08 -19.42
N SER A 409 9.99 21.67 -18.25
CA SER A 409 9.03 22.76 -18.12
C SER A 409 9.53 24.03 -18.80
N ALA A 410 10.82 24.35 -18.62
CA ALA A 410 11.47 25.48 -19.28
C ALA A 410 11.49 25.35 -20.81
N GLU A 411 11.67 24.14 -21.34
CA GLU A 411 11.61 23.86 -22.78
C GLU A 411 10.22 24.10 -23.36
N ARG A 412 9.17 23.73 -22.61
CA ARG A 412 7.79 24.05 -23.01
C ARG A 412 7.54 25.56 -23.05
N ILE A 413 8.11 26.30 -22.11
CA ILE A 413 8.08 27.77 -22.17
C ILE A 413 8.86 28.31 -23.38
N ALA A 414 10.02 27.72 -23.72
CA ALA A 414 10.75 28.09 -24.94
C ALA A 414 9.91 27.88 -26.20
N ARG A 415 9.11 26.81 -26.24
CA ARG A 415 8.14 26.57 -27.31
C ARG A 415 7.03 27.63 -27.36
N CYS A 416 6.52 28.08 -26.21
CA CYS A 416 5.60 29.23 -26.15
C CYS A 416 6.26 30.49 -26.74
N GLN A 417 7.51 30.77 -26.37
CA GLN A 417 8.27 31.92 -26.88
C GLN A 417 8.43 31.85 -28.40
N GLU A 418 8.74 30.67 -28.97
CA GLU A 418 8.85 30.49 -30.41
C GLU A 418 7.49 30.73 -31.11
N TRP A 419 6.42 30.18 -30.56
CA TRP A 419 5.06 30.37 -31.09
C TRP A 419 4.65 31.85 -31.13
N LEU A 420 4.91 32.57 -30.03
CA LEU A 420 4.56 33.99 -29.87
C LEU A 420 5.28 34.92 -30.84
N LYS A 421 6.38 34.50 -31.48
CA LYS A 421 7.06 35.29 -32.53
C LYS A 421 6.18 35.51 -33.75
N THR A 422 5.32 34.54 -34.05
CA THR A 422 4.44 34.57 -35.23
C THR A 422 2.95 34.68 -34.88
N HIS A 423 2.59 34.40 -33.63
CA HIS A 423 1.19 34.41 -33.14
C HIS A 423 1.09 35.17 -31.81
N PRO A 424 1.16 36.52 -31.82
CA PRO A 424 1.11 37.31 -30.60
C PRO A 424 -0.26 37.18 -29.91
N VAL A 425 -0.24 37.07 -28.58
CA VAL A 425 -1.47 36.95 -27.76
C VAL A 425 -1.75 38.28 -27.05
N ALA A 426 -2.93 38.85 -27.27
CA ALA A 426 -3.39 40.10 -26.67
C ALA A 426 -4.58 39.84 -25.73
N LEU A 427 -4.33 39.74 -24.42
CA LEU A 427 -5.33 39.32 -23.44
C LEU A 427 -6.40 40.38 -23.12
N ARG A 428 -6.11 41.65 -23.40
CA ARG A 428 -7.08 42.75 -23.32
C ARG A 428 -7.04 43.52 -24.63
N ALA A 429 -8.22 43.87 -25.15
CA ALA A 429 -8.27 44.92 -26.15
C ALA A 429 -7.67 46.18 -25.52
N ALA A 430 -6.78 46.88 -26.23
CA ALA A 430 -6.51 48.27 -25.89
C ALA A 430 -7.87 48.95 -25.78
N ALA A 431 -8.16 49.55 -24.64
CA ALA A 431 -9.32 50.41 -24.52
C ALA A 431 -9.10 51.55 -25.51
N GLU A 432 -9.80 51.51 -26.65
CA GLU A 432 -10.06 52.69 -27.47
C GLU A 432 -11.29 53.42 -26.93
#